data_AF-A0A0F9TLW5-F1
#
_entry.id   AF-A0A0F9TLW5-F1
#
_cell.length_a   1.000
_cell.length_b   1.000
_cell.length_c   1.000
_cell.angle_alpha   90.00
_cell.angle_beta   90.00
_cell.angle_gamma   90.00
#
_symmetry.space_group_name_H-M   'P 1'
#
loop_
_entity.id
_entity.type
_entity.pdbx_description
1 polymer ?
#
loop_
_entity_poly.entity_id
_entity_poly.type
_entity_poly.pdbx_seq_one_letter_code
_entity_poly.pdbx_strand_id
1 'polypeptide(L)'
;MGEISQTFTGSPGAEKAVQESDTRFVLGERYESRFKLTEFLLDNGRERYGLWEPPDIRLLGNEFRHVTTVEQESRPDLVSFDFYDTVELWWAIMFVNDVLFPLRDLVAGTPLIIPFREEIDRALQRVRE
;
A
#
# COMPACT_ATOMS: atom_id res chain seq x y z
N MET A 1 -28.58 64.26 20.39
CA MET A 1 -29.79 63.80 19.67
C MET A 1 -29.39 63.53 18.23
N GLY A 2 -29.74 62.35 17.71
CA GLY A 2 -29.39 61.92 16.35
C GLY A 2 -29.16 60.41 16.30
N GLU A 3 -30.27 59.66 16.26
CA GLU A 3 -30.37 58.22 16.02
C GLU A 3 -29.92 57.84 14.61
N ILE A 4 -29.41 56.61 14.42
CA ILE A 4 -29.99 55.61 13.49
C ILE A 4 -29.33 54.23 13.67
N SER A 5 -30.13 53.27 14.13
CA SER A 5 -29.90 51.82 14.07
C SER A 5 -30.33 51.30 12.69
N GLN A 6 -29.65 50.28 12.13
CA GLN A 6 -30.30 49.24 11.32
C GLN A 6 -29.56 47.91 11.41
N THR A 7 -30.27 46.91 11.92
CA THR A 7 -29.99 45.48 11.90
C THR A 7 -30.29 44.91 10.51
N PHE A 8 -29.35 44.17 9.92
CA PHE A 8 -29.56 43.49 8.64
C PHE A 8 -30.15 42.10 8.88
N THR A 9 -31.30 41.85 8.26
CA THR A 9 -32.01 40.57 8.24
C THR A 9 -31.62 39.78 6.99
N GLY A 10 -31.57 38.46 7.09
CA GLY A 10 -31.33 37.57 5.96
C GLY A 10 -31.66 36.11 6.28
N SER A 11 -32.79 35.65 5.77
CA SER A 11 -33.18 34.24 5.52
C SER A 11 -33.98 34.28 4.21
N PRO A 12 -34.31 33.17 3.50
CA PRO A 12 -33.86 31.77 3.53
C PRO A 12 -33.40 31.29 2.12
N GLY A 13 -32.91 30.05 1.95
CA GLY A 13 -32.69 29.51 0.59
C GLY A 13 -32.02 28.14 0.56
N ALA A 14 -32.77 27.16 0.05
CA ALA A 14 -32.38 25.77 -0.15
C ALA A 14 -31.27 25.58 -1.20
N GLU A 15 -30.44 24.55 -1.03
CA GLU A 15 -29.62 23.83 -2.05
C GLU A 15 -28.47 23.14 -1.26
N LYS A 16 -28.08 21.89 -1.43
CA LYS A 16 -28.43 20.79 -2.33
C LYS A 16 -27.97 19.54 -1.58
N ALA A 17 -28.66 18.43 -1.80
CA ALA A 17 -28.18 17.11 -1.42
C ALA A 17 -26.73 16.95 -1.88
N VAL A 18 -25.79 16.83 -0.93
CA VAL A 18 -24.45 16.34 -1.24
C VAL A 18 -24.64 14.85 -1.43
N GLN A 19 -24.90 14.50 -2.68
CA GLN A 19 -24.79 13.15 -3.18
C GLN A 19 -23.32 12.79 -2.99
N GLU A 20 -23.02 12.11 -1.87
CA GLU A 20 -21.73 11.51 -1.57
C GLU A 20 -21.40 10.61 -2.75
N SER A 21 -20.67 11.19 -3.67
CA SER A 21 -20.24 10.56 -4.90
C SER A 21 -19.17 9.59 -4.42
N ASP A 22 -19.56 8.32 -4.37
CA ASP A 22 -18.72 7.15 -4.12
C ASP A 22 -17.58 7.15 -5.14
N THR A 23 -16.56 7.94 -4.83
CA THR A 23 -15.48 8.27 -5.75
C THR A 23 -14.32 7.37 -5.37
N ARG A 24 -14.46 6.09 -5.73
CA ARG A 24 -13.37 5.12 -5.72
C ARG A 24 -12.42 5.46 -6.86
N PHE A 25 -11.20 5.89 -6.53
CA PHE A 25 -10.11 5.96 -7.49
C PHE A 25 -8.88 5.21 -6.96
N VAL A 26 -8.23 4.52 -7.89
CA VAL A 26 -7.16 3.55 -7.69
C VAL A 26 -5.80 4.14 -8.08
N LEU A 27 -4.80 3.82 -7.25
CA LEU A 27 -3.34 3.82 -7.44
C LEU A 27 -2.61 5.16 -7.69
N GLY A 28 -1.78 5.53 -6.71
CA GLY A 28 -0.70 6.52 -6.83
C GLY A 28 0.65 5.89 -6.47
N GLU A 29 1.62 6.02 -7.38
CA GLU A 29 2.99 5.48 -7.33
C GLU A 29 3.92 6.18 -6.32
N ARG A 30 3.60 6.17 -5.04
CA ARG A 30 4.53 6.69 -4.03
C ARG A 30 4.52 5.78 -2.84
N TYR A 31 5.53 4.90 -2.75
CA TYR A 31 6.38 4.62 -1.59
C TYR A 31 7.22 3.38 -1.92
N GLU A 32 8.55 3.50 -1.85
CA GLU A 32 9.50 2.37 -1.89
C GLU A 32 9.42 1.58 -0.57
N SER A 33 8.24 1.05 -0.25
CA SER A 33 7.91 0.42 1.03
C SER A 33 7.01 -0.80 0.83
N ARG A 34 7.00 -1.72 1.79
CA ARG A 34 6.14 -2.93 1.80
C ARG A 34 4.63 -2.61 1.79
N PHE A 35 4.27 -1.36 2.00
CA PHE A 35 2.90 -0.82 1.99
C PHE A 35 2.40 -0.42 0.59
N LYS A 36 2.97 -1.00 -0.48
CA LYS A 36 2.59 -0.71 -1.88
C LYS A 36 1.09 -0.91 -2.17
N LEU A 37 0.41 -1.74 -1.37
CA LEU A 37 -1.02 -2.05 -1.51
C LEU A 37 -1.93 -1.21 -0.61
N THR A 38 -1.41 -0.28 0.18
CA THR A 38 -2.27 0.53 1.06
C THR A 38 -3.14 1.47 0.21
N GLU A 39 -4.45 1.29 0.26
CA GLU A 39 -5.40 2.19 -0.37
C GLU A 39 -5.29 3.62 0.20
N PHE A 40 -5.41 4.62 -0.66
CA PHE A 40 -5.50 6.02 -0.25
C PHE A 40 -6.96 6.47 -0.33
N LEU A 41 -7.50 6.93 0.79
CA LEU A 41 -8.84 7.50 0.89
C LEU A 41 -8.73 9.02 0.80
N LEU A 42 -9.45 9.63 -0.14
CA LEU A 42 -9.58 11.08 -0.24
C LEU A 42 -10.89 11.49 0.45
N ASP A 43 -10.79 11.97 1.68
CA ASP A 43 -11.92 12.48 2.46
C ASP A 43 -11.78 14.00 2.62
N ASN A 44 -12.71 14.76 2.03
CA ASN A 44 -12.77 16.22 2.15
C ASN A 44 -11.45 16.95 1.79
N GLY A 45 -10.75 16.48 0.75
CA GLY A 45 -9.48 17.08 0.30
C GLY A 45 -8.27 16.78 1.19
N ARG A 46 -8.39 15.82 2.13
CA ARG A 46 -7.27 15.29 2.91
C ARG A 46 -7.00 13.84 2.52
N GLU A 47 -5.73 13.56 2.20
CA GLU A 47 -5.24 12.20 1.99
C GLU A 47 -5.23 11.46 3.33
N ARG A 48 -5.91 10.31 3.38
CA ARG A 48 -5.84 9.38 4.49
C ARG A 48 -5.34 8.03 3.97
N TYR A 49 -4.41 7.42 4.68
CA TYR A 49 -4.06 6.02 4.44
C TYR A 49 -5.24 5.17 4.91
N GLY A 50 -5.69 4.23 4.07
CA GLY A 50 -6.55 3.14 4.49
C GLY A 50 -5.88 2.31 5.59
N LEU A 51 -6.66 1.49 6.30
CA LEU A 51 -6.08 0.51 7.21
C LEU A 51 -5.34 -0.52 6.35
N TRP A 52 -4.02 -0.53 6.42
CA TRP A 52 -3.24 -1.57 5.77
C TRP A 52 -3.64 -2.93 6.36
N GLU A 53 -4.21 -3.80 5.53
CA GLU A 53 -4.47 -5.18 5.90
C GLU A 53 -3.27 -6.04 5.49
N PRO A 54 -2.60 -6.72 6.43
CA PRO A 54 -1.49 -7.58 6.12
C PRO A 54 -1.97 -8.71 5.19
N PRO A 55 -1.31 -8.94 4.04
CA PRO A 55 -1.69 -10.02 3.15
C PRO A 55 -1.49 -11.38 3.84
N ASP A 56 -2.50 -12.25 3.77
CA ASP A 56 -2.44 -13.64 4.28
C ASP A 56 -1.61 -14.52 3.34
N ILE A 57 -0.30 -14.31 3.33
CA ILE A 57 0.67 -15.15 2.62
C ILE A 57 1.06 -16.30 3.54
N ARG A 58 0.71 -17.53 3.16
CA ARG A 58 0.96 -18.71 3.98
C ARG A 58 2.28 -19.36 3.61
N LEU A 59 3.04 -19.73 4.63
CA LEU A 59 4.21 -20.60 4.50
C LEU A 59 3.80 -22.03 4.83
N LEU A 60 3.92 -22.90 3.85
CA LEU A 60 3.67 -24.34 3.87
C LEU A 60 4.85 -25.13 4.45
N GLY A 61 6.03 -24.52 4.61
CA GLY A 61 7.23 -25.10 5.23
C GLY A 61 8.19 -25.77 4.25
N ASN A 62 7.83 -25.83 2.97
CA ASN A 62 8.64 -26.36 1.87
C ASN A 62 9.04 -25.26 0.86
N GLU A 63 9.01 -24.00 1.30
CA GLU A 63 9.44 -22.85 0.50
C GLU A 63 10.91 -22.93 0.10
N PHE A 64 11.26 -22.20 -0.96
CA PHE A 64 12.65 -22.05 -1.35
C PHE A 64 13.39 -21.19 -0.33
N ARG A 65 14.60 -21.63 0.01
CA ARG A 65 15.55 -20.86 0.83
C ARG A 65 16.61 -20.32 -0.09
N HIS A 66 16.70 -19.01 -0.16
CA HIS A 66 17.66 -18.30 -0.98
C HIS A 66 18.64 -17.54 -0.11
N VAL A 67 19.90 -17.47 -0.51
CA VAL A 67 20.89 -16.60 0.14
C VAL A 67 21.18 -15.45 -0.81
N THR A 68 20.90 -14.23 -0.36
CA THR A 68 21.06 -13.01 -1.15
C THR A 68 22.49 -12.89 -1.67
N THR A 69 22.66 -12.64 -2.97
CA THR A 69 23.99 -12.43 -3.57
C THR A 69 24.40 -10.97 -3.51
N VAL A 70 25.66 -10.67 -3.89
CA VAL A 70 26.18 -9.28 -3.92
C VAL A 70 25.43 -8.44 -4.94
N GLU A 71 24.99 -9.04 -6.05
CA GLU A 71 24.25 -8.38 -7.11
C GLU A 71 22.82 -8.00 -6.68
N GLN A 72 22.27 -8.74 -5.72
CA GLN A 72 20.92 -8.55 -5.18
C GLN A 72 20.91 -7.61 -3.96
N GLU A 73 22.08 -7.20 -3.46
CA GLU A 73 22.20 -6.27 -2.34
C GLU A 73 21.47 -4.96 -2.65
N SER A 74 20.62 -4.51 -1.72
CA SER A 74 19.78 -3.32 -1.89
C SER A 74 18.88 -3.34 -3.14
N ARG A 75 18.67 -4.52 -3.75
CA ARG A 75 17.95 -4.70 -5.02
C ARG A 75 16.91 -5.81 -4.89
N PRO A 76 15.85 -5.61 -4.09
CA PRO A 76 14.81 -6.62 -3.88
C PRO A 76 14.05 -6.95 -5.17
N ASP A 77 14.03 -6.02 -6.13
CA ASP A 77 13.51 -6.21 -7.48
C ASP A 77 14.20 -7.36 -8.22
N LEU A 78 15.53 -7.49 -8.09
CA LEU A 78 16.29 -8.57 -8.73
C LEU A 78 15.96 -9.91 -8.11
N VAL A 79 15.81 -9.98 -6.78
CA VAL A 79 15.37 -11.20 -6.09
C VAL A 79 14.01 -11.65 -6.63
N SER A 80 13.05 -10.72 -6.77
CA SER A 80 11.74 -11.05 -7.33
C SER A 80 11.83 -11.53 -8.78
N PHE A 81 12.66 -10.90 -9.59
CA PHE A 81 12.85 -11.28 -10.99
C PHE A 81 13.40 -12.71 -11.11
N ASP A 82 14.41 -13.05 -10.30
CA ASP A 82 15.07 -14.36 -10.35
C ASP A 82 14.13 -15.52 -9.96
N PHE A 83 13.12 -15.28 -9.11
CA PHE A 83 12.20 -16.32 -8.63
C PHE A 83 10.84 -16.34 -9.30
N TYR A 84 10.35 -15.19 -9.78
CA TYR A 84 8.99 -15.06 -10.31
C TYR A 84 8.91 -14.52 -11.74
N ASP A 85 10.06 -14.26 -12.40
CA ASP A 85 10.14 -13.58 -13.69
C ASP A 85 9.44 -12.20 -13.71
N THR A 86 9.27 -11.58 -12.54
CA THR A 86 8.67 -10.26 -12.39
C THR A 86 9.33 -9.48 -11.28
N VAL A 87 9.51 -8.17 -11.48
CA VAL A 87 10.01 -7.25 -10.45
C VAL A 87 8.91 -6.82 -9.48
N GLU A 88 7.63 -7.13 -9.73
CA GLU A 88 6.53 -6.52 -8.95
C GLU A 88 6.26 -7.19 -7.60
N LEU A 89 6.74 -8.42 -7.39
CA LEU A 89 6.42 -9.25 -6.22
C LEU A 89 7.48 -9.20 -5.12
N TRP A 90 8.47 -8.31 -5.25
CA TRP A 90 9.56 -8.19 -4.26
C TRP A 90 9.03 -7.92 -2.85
N TRP A 91 7.95 -7.14 -2.74
CA TRP A 91 7.36 -6.77 -1.46
C TRP A 91 6.86 -7.98 -0.67
N ALA A 92 6.40 -9.04 -1.36
CA ALA A 92 5.88 -10.24 -0.71
C ALA A 92 7.02 -11.04 -0.05
N ILE A 93 8.16 -11.13 -0.72
CA ILE A 93 9.37 -11.75 -0.18
C ILE A 93 9.82 -10.96 1.06
N MET A 94 9.90 -9.63 0.95
CA MET A 94 10.34 -8.78 2.07
C MET A 94 9.36 -8.85 3.24
N PHE A 95 8.06 -8.90 2.97
CA PHE A 95 7.01 -9.06 3.98
C PHE A 95 7.16 -10.37 4.77
N VAL A 96 7.31 -11.50 4.07
CA VAL A 96 7.49 -12.82 4.69
C VAL A 96 8.74 -12.91 5.56
N ASN A 97 9.80 -12.19 5.19
CA ASN A 97 11.07 -12.18 5.90
C ASN A 97 11.19 -11.05 6.94
N ASP A 98 10.11 -10.30 7.18
CA ASP A 98 10.07 -9.11 8.05
C ASP A 98 11.17 -8.07 7.74
N VAL A 99 11.52 -7.95 6.47
CA VAL A 99 12.47 -6.93 5.97
C VAL A 99 11.71 -5.63 5.75
N LEU A 100 11.91 -4.67 6.67
CA LEU A 100 11.20 -3.39 6.66
C LEU A 100 11.75 -2.40 5.63
N PHE A 101 13.09 -2.32 5.49
CA PHE A 101 13.75 -1.39 4.57
C PHE A 101 14.66 -2.13 3.61
N PRO A 102 14.13 -2.72 2.52
CA PRO A 102 14.89 -3.58 1.62
C PRO A 102 16.13 -2.92 1.02
N LEU A 103 16.08 -1.62 0.69
CA LEU A 103 17.23 -0.91 0.12
C LEU A 103 18.39 -0.71 1.11
N ARG A 104 18.19 -0.97 2.40
CA ARG A 104 19.21 -0.83 3.44
C ARG A 104 19.52 -2.16 4.14
N ASP A 105 18.49 -2.95 4.37
CA ASP A 105 18.54 -4.13 5.21
C ASP A 105 18.78 -5.41 4.37
N LEU A 106 18.60 -5.36 3.03
CA LEU A 106 18.91 -6.47 2.13
C LEU A 106 20.41 -6.48 1.81
N VAL A 107 21.20 -7.13 2.66
CA VAL A 107 22.64 -7.32 2.48
C VAL A 107 22.95 -8.70 1.91
N ALA A 108 24.01 -8.81 1.11
CA ALA A 108 24.51 -10.09 0.64
C ALA A 108 24.77 -11.07 1.81
N GLY A 109 24.44 -12.35 1.62
CA GLY A 109 24.49 -13.37 2.66
C GLY A 109 23.23 -13.47 3.52
N THR A 110 22.26 -12.56 3.37
CA THR A 110 20.98 -12.64 4.08
C THR A 110 20.17 -13.85 3.60
N PRO A 111 19.78 -14.77 4.50
CA PRO A 111 18.89 -15.87 4.15
C PRO A 111 17.45 -15.35 4.01
N LEU A 112 16.84 -15.64 2.87
CA LEU A 112 15.46 -15.30 2.55
C LEU A 112 14.64 -16.57 2.32
N ILE A 113 13.42 -16.56 2.84
CA ILE A 113 12.36 -17.49 2.50
C ILE A 113 11.60 -16.92 1.30
N ILE A 114 11.53 -17.67 0.21
CA ILE A 114 10.80 -17.28 -0.99
C ILE A 114 9.46 -18.02 -0.97
N PRO A 115 8.34 -17.31 -0.71
CA PRO A 115 7.02 -17.95 -0.70
C PRO A 115 6.64 -18.48 -2.08
N PHE A 116 5.67 -19.38 -2.14
CA PHE A 116 5.11 -19.81 -3.41
C PHE A 116 4.30 -18.69 -4.06
N ARG A 117 4.44 -18.53 -5.38
CA ARG A 117 3.71 -17.51 -6.14
C ARG A 117 2.21 -17.65 -5.96
N GLU A 118 1.72 -18.88 -5.90
CA GLU A 118 0.30 -19.21 -5.73
C GLU A 118 -0.27 -18.63 -4.44
N GLU A 119 0.51 -18.60 -3.35
CA GLU A 119 0.07 -18.04 -2.07
C GLU A 119 0.10 -16.51 -2.09
N ILE A 120 1.02 -15.89 -2.85
CA ILE A 120 0.98 -14.44 -3.10
C ILE A 120 -0.25 -14.06 -3.92
N ASP A 121 -0.54 -14.81 -4.99
CA ASP A 121 -1.69 -14.55 -5.85
C ASP A 121 -3.01 -14.72 -5.07
N ARG A 122 -3.10 -15.73 -4.20
CA ARG A 122 -4.24 -15.92 -3.28
C ARG A 122 -4.41 -14.74 -2.31
N ALA A 123 -3.30 -14.26 -1.73
CA ALA A 123 -3.34 -13.10 -0.85
C ALA A 123 -3.80 -11.83 -1.59
N LEU A 124 -3.34 -11.63 -2.82
CA LEU A 124 -3.73 -10.51 -3.68
C LEU A 124 -5.20 -10.55 -4.11
N GLN A 125 -5.78 -11.73 -4.32
CA GLN A 125 -7.20 -11.87 -4.67
C GLN A 125 -8.11 -11.41 -3.53
N ARG A 126 -7.78 -11.74 -2.28
CA ARG A 126 -8.57 -11.37 -1.10
C ARG A 126 -8.60 -9.86 -0.83
N VAL A 127 -7.53 -9.15 -1.17
CA VAL A 127 -7.46 -7.69 -0.99
C VAL A 127 -8.36 -6.94 -1.98
N ARG A 128 -8.82 -7.60 -3.07
CA ARG A 128 -9.65 -6.99 -4.11
C ARG A 128 -11.16 -7.19 -3.92
N GLU A 129 -11.56 -7.94 -2.89
CA GLU A 129 -12.98 -8.20 -2.53
C GLU A 129 -13.48 -7.15 -1.53
#